data_AF-A0A2V9PTY1-F1
#
_entry.id   AF-A0A2V9PTY1-F1
#
_cell.length_a   1.000
_cell.length_b   1.000
_cell.length_c   1.000
_cell.angle_alpha   90.00
_cell.angle_beta   90.00
_cell.angle_gamma   90.00
#
_symmetry.space_group_name_H-M   'P 1'
#
loop_
_entity.id
_entity.type
_entity.pdbx_description
1 polymer ?
#
loop_
_entity_poly.entity_id
_entity_poly.type
_entity_poly.pdbx_seq_one_letter_code
_entity_poly.pdbx_strand_id
1 'polypeptide(L)'
;MSTSVGSNTFICAAFANTLSLTIIVLSLLSTTVAQTQTASTAVATVRVDVTPGHEINSFDPDSALGSSIDVLSHSDIDQVYSPHIIQESLSAGWGPITYRNNSELRMAAWHWNDNGTWSDPAKRSGYFTGSTELKQPLRYALSYALPHRGFSTSGDEPLHGPNLSYWKSNPYLTSEFTHESDTLHPQWVVVDLKTEKPVSAVRIAWENPYARTYQVEYWSGSEALNFDLGPRGEWKVFPSGAITNGQGGTATLKLSDAPINTRYLRVLMTESSNTCDEHGVADIRNCVGYAIQSIRTGSIDSQGAFAEVKKTFSDEPTTYTSSSIDPWHSATDVNATGSYQHSGFDLFFTSGITNNLPAMIPITMLYGTPDDAAAEIAYLEKRNYPIAYVEMGEEPDGKHAMPEDYAALYIQWADSLHKVDPKLKLGGPIFEGVNEDIRVWPDS
;
A
#
# COMPACT_ATOMS: atom_id res chain seq x y z
N MET A 1 20.19 -52.22 -27.92
CA MET A 1 20.01 -51.86 -26.50
C MET A 1 18.93 -50.81 -26.45
N SER A 2 17.77 -51.20 -25.92
CA SER A 2 16.59 -50.36 -25.74
C SER A 2 16.72 -49.65 -24.41
N THR A 3 16.64 -48.32 -24.39
CA THR A 3 16.48 -47.53 -23.16
C THR A 3 15.35 -46.53 -23.39
N SER A 4 14.27 -46.75 -22.64
CA SER A 4 13.06 -45.94 -22.60
C SER A 4 13.35 -44.56 -22.03
N VAL A 5 12.84 -43.53 -22.69
CA VAL A 5 12.71 -42.19 -22.11
C VAL A 5 11.41 -42.17 -21.30
N GLY A 6 11.55 -42.14 -19.98
CA GLY A 6 10.43 -41.98 -19.06
C GLY A 6 9.94 -40.54 -19.07
N SER A 7 8.65 -40.37 -19.29
CA SER A 7 7.91 -39.12 -19.16
C SER A 7 7.87 -38.67 -17.70
N ASN A 8 8.45 -37.49 -17.41
CA ASN A 8 8.32 -36.82 -16.11
C ASN A 8 6.93 -36.19 -16.00
N THR A 9 6.10 -36.77 -15.15
CA THR A 9 4.83 -36.19 -14.71
C THR A 9 5.12 -35.11 -13.67
N PHE A 10 4.80 -33.84 -13.97
CA PHE A 10 4.72 -32.78 -12.96
C PHE A 10 3.48 -33.02 -12.09
N ILE A 11 3.68 -33.32 -10.81
CA ILE A 11 2.61 -33.39 -9.80
C ILE A 11 2.51 -32.00 -9.18
N CYS A 12 1.44 -31.27 -9.52
CA CYS A 12 1.03 -30.08 -8.77
C CYS A 12 0.26 -30.57 -7.53
N ALA A 13 0.90 -30.49 -6.35
CA ALA A 13 0.28 -30.85 -5.08
C ALA A 13 -0.44 -29.61 -4.52
N ALA A 14 -1.78 -29.57 -4.66
CA ALA A 14 -2.61 -28.64 -3.90
C ALA A 14 -2.77 -29.18 -2.47
N PHE A 15 -2.24 -28.46 -1.49
CA PHE A 15 -2.44 -28.74 -0.08
C PHE A 15 -3.87 -28.33 0.33
N ALA A 16 -4.76 -29.30 0.49
CA ALA A 16 -6.04 -29.08 1.15
C ALA A 16 -5.89 -29.37 2.66
N ASN A 17 -5.95 -28.31 3.48
CA ASN A 17 -6.03 -28.41 4.94
C ASN A 17 -7.32 -29.14 5.34
N THR A 18 -7.20 -30.33 5.92
CA THR A 18 -8.32 -31.06 6.54
C THR A 18 -8.43 -30.71 8.03
N LEU A 19 -9.40 -29.87 8.37
CA LEU A 19 -9.90 -29.75 9.74
C LEU A 19 -10.74 -31.00 10.06
N SER A 20 -10.28 -31.80 11.02
CA SER A 20 -11.05 -32.95 11.53
C SER A 20 -12.13 -32.47 12.51
N LEU A 21 -13.40 -32.52 12.10
CA LEU A 21 -14.55 -32.38 12.99
C LEU A 21 -15.22 -33.76 13.15
N THR A 22 -15.00 -34.40 14.30
CA THR A 22 -15.58 -35.70 14.62
C THR A 22 -17.04 -35.53 15.03
N ILE A 23 -17.97 -35.78 14.09
CA ILE A 23 -19.40 -35.93 14.41
C ILE A 23 -19.71 -37.43 14.42
N ILE A 24 -19.99 -37.95 15.63
CA ILE A 24 -20.53 -39.29 15.84
C ILE A 24 -22.02 -39.24 15.50
N VAL A 25 -22.42 -39.86 14.40
CA VAL A 25 -23.84 -40.16 14.12
C VAL A 25 -24.03 -41.67 14.09
N LEU A 26 -24.91 -42.09 14.99
CA LEU A 26 -25.36 -43.46 15.21
C LEU A 26 -26.06 -44.01 13.96
N SER A 27 -25.68 -45.23 13.61
CA SER A 27 -26.19 -46.02 12.49
C SER A 27 -27.64 -46.47 12.70
N LEU A 28 -28.51 -46.12 11.74
CA LEU A 28 -29.79 -46.79 11.51
C LEU A 28 -29.81 -47.32 10.07
N LEU A 29 -29.75 -48.65 9.98
CA LEU A 29 -29.82 -49.46 8.78
C LEU A 29 -31.10 -49.16 7.99
N SER A 30 -30.95 -48.45 6.88
CA SER A 30 -31.95 -48.38 5.81
C SER A 30 -31.25 -48.72 4.50
N THR A 31 -31.50 -49.92 3.99
CA THR A 31 -31.02 -50.39 2.70
C THR A 31 -31.60 -49.53 1.58
N THR A 32 -30.91 -48.44 1.24
CA THR A 32 -31.06 -47.75 -0.03
C THR A 32 -29.86 -48.15 -0.86
N VAL A 33 -30.10 -48.84 -1.97
CA VAL A 33 -29.09 -49.05 -3.00
C VAL A 33 -28.88 -47.68 -3.64
N ALA A 34 -28.00 -46.87 -3.05
CA ALA A 34 -27.49 -45.68 -3.70
C ALA A 34 -26.68 -46.19 -4.89
N GLN A 35 -27.28 -46.16 -6.08
CA GLN A 35 -26.52 -46.16 -7.31
C GLN A 35 -25.57 -44.96 -7.21
N THR A 36 -24.32 -45.24 -6.88
CA THR A 36 -23.22 -44.34 -7.17
C THR A 36 -23.24 -44.12 -8.67
N GLN A 37 -23.96 -43.08 -9.11
CA GLN A 37 -23.65 -42.45 -10.38
C GLN A 37 -22.22 -41.95 -10.22
N THR A 38 -21.27 -42.74 -10.71
CA THR A 38 -19.99 -42.22 -11.11
C THR A 38 -20.30 -41.10 -12.08
N ALA A 39 -20.28 -39.85 -11.59
CA ALA A 39 -20.32 -38.70 -12.46
C ALA A 39 -19.15 -38.91 -13.43
N SER A 40 -19.47 -39.25 -14.69
CA SER A 40 -18.43 -39.34 -15.70
C SER A 40 -17.83 -37.95 -15.76
N THR A 41 -16.57 -37.82 -15.39
CA THR A 41 -15.81 -36.60 -15.64
C THR A 41 -15.92 -36.34 -17.14
N ALA A 42 -16.76 -35.37 -17.51
CA ALA A 42 -16.97 -35.04 -18.91
C ALA A 42 -15.61 -34.54 -19.43
N VAL A 43 -14.97 -35.34 -20.27
CA VAL A 43 -13.72 -34.96 -20.91
C VAL A 43 -14.06 -33.85 -21.89
N ALA A 44 -13.79 -32.61 -21.52
CA ALA A 44 -13.92 -31.48 -22.43
C ALA A 44 -12.93 -31.67 -23.58
N THR A 45 -13.43 -31.68 -24.82
CA THR A 45 -12.56 -31.71 -26.00
C THR A 45 -12.29 -30.27 -26.41
N VAL A 46 -11.06 -29.80 -26.19
CA VAL A 46 -10.58 -28.54 -26.76
C VAL A 46 -10.20 -28.80 -28.23
N ARG A 47 -10.84 -28.09 -29.16
CA ARG A 47 -10.46 -28.08 -30.58
C ARG A 47 -9.69 -26.80 -30.85
N VAL A 48 -8.40 -26.94 -31.12
CA VAL A 48 -7.54 -25.83 -31.58
C VAL A 48 -7.54 -25.87 -33.10
N ASP A 49 -8.08 -24.84 -33.75
CA ASP A 49 -7.98 -24.68 -35.20
C ASP A 49 -6.66 -23.98 -35.52
N VAL A 50 -5.76 -24.68 -36.20
CA VAL A 50 -4.44 -24.19 -36.63
C VAL A 50 -4.38 -23.99 -38.15
N THR A 51 -5.54 -23.97 -38.82
CA THR A 51 -5.62 -23.73 -40.26
C THR A 51 -5.19 -22.28 -40.55
N PRO A 52 -4.16 -22.04 -41.41
CA PRO A 52 -3.77 -20.68 -41.78
C PRO A 52 -4.96 -19.89 -42.35
N GLY A 53 -5.17 -18.64 -41.93
CA GLY A 53 -6.33 -17.84 -42.31
C GLY A 53 -7.56 -18.01 -41.42
N HIS A 54 -7.54 -18.94 -40.45
CA HIS A 54 -8.60 -19.11 -39.43
C HIS A 54 -8.21 -18.49 -38.08
N GLU A 55 -7.14 -17.70 -38.04
CA GLU A 55 -6.81 -16.94 -36.82
C GLU A 55 -7.92 -15.94 -36.53
N ILE A 56 -8.43 -15.95 -35.30
CA ILE A 56 -9.40 -14.95 -34.85
C ILE A 56 -8.71 -13.70 -34.28
N ASN A 57 -7.45 -13.84 -33.89
CA ASN A 57 -6.60 -12.78 -33.38
C ASN A 57 -5.12 -13.21 -33.48
N SER A 58 -4.21 -12.25 -33.45
CA SER A 58 -2.77 -12.47 -33.44
C SER A 58 -2.07 -11.49 -32.51
N PHE A 59 -1.05 -11.94 -31.80
CA PHE A 59 -0.18 -11.10 -31.00
C PHE A 59 1.27 -11.51 -31.21
N ASP A 60 2.19 -10.58 -30.96
CA ASP A 60 3.62 -10.87 -30.94
C ASP A 60 4.00 -11.36 -29.52
N PRO A 61 4.31 -12.65 -29.33
CA PRO A 61 4.60 -13.20 -28.01
C PRO A 61 5.78 -12.52 -27.33
N ASP A 62 6.76 -12.03 -28.10
CA ASP A 62 7.95 -11.36 -27.59
C ASP A 62 7.62 -9.98 -26.99
N SER A 63 6.42 -9.45 -27.21
CA SER A 63 5.93 -8.19 -26.64
C SER A 63 4.72 -8.34 -25.72
N ALA A 64 3.95 -9.43 -25.87
CA ALA A 64 2.71 -9.65 -25.14
C ALA A 64 2.90 -10.47 -23.85
N LEU A 65 3.97 -11.27 -23.76
CA LEU A 65 4.25 -12.12 -22.62
C LEU A 65 5.50 -11.61 -21.92
N GLY A 66 5.32 -10.98 -20.77
CA GLY A 66 6.42 -10.43 -19.98
C GLY A 66 6.79 -11.27 -18.77
N SER A 67 7.83 -10.81 -18.08
CA SER A 67 8.20 -11.27 -16.74
C SER A 67 8.28 -10.06 -15.80
N SER A 68 8.59 -10.28 -14.53
CA SER A 68 8.76 -9.21 -13.55
C SER A 68 10.04 -9.41 -12.74
N ILE A 69 10.62 -8.31 -12.27
CA ILE A 69 11.60 -8.34 -11.19
C ILE A 69 10.95 -7.81 -9.91
N ASP A 70 11.07 -8.62 -8.87
CA ASP A 70 10.54 -8.33 -7.55
C ASP A 70 11.64 -7.74 -6.65
N VAL A 71 11.28 -7.38 -5.43
CA VAL A 71 12.22 -7.05 -4.35
C VAL A 71 13.09 -8.26 -4.01
N LEU A 72 14.38 -8.02 -3.76
CA LEU A 72 15.41 -9.05 -3.58
C LEU A 72 16.33 -8.68 -2.41
N SER A 73 17.10 -9.65 -1.91
CA SER A 73 18.26 -9.31 -1.06
C SER A 73 19.45 -8.86 -1.93
N HIS A 74 20.44 -8.17 -1.36
CA HIS A 74 21.70 -7.87 -2.06
C HIS A 74 22.35 -9.16 -2.60
N SER A 75 22.33 -10.24 -1.81
CA SER A 75 22.87 -11.53 -2.25
C SER A 75 22.10 -12.15 -3.40
N ASP A 76 20.79 -11.94 -3.48
CA ASP A 76 19.98 -12.44 -4.59
C ASP A 76 20.16 -11.57 -5.82
N ILE A 77 20.27 -10.25 -5.67
CA ILE A 77 20.64 -9.33 -6.75
C ILE A 77 21.98 -9.76 -7.36
N ASP A 78 23.00 -10.03 -6.54
CA ASP A 78 24.31 -10.49 -7.02
C ASP A 78 24.21 -11.81 -7.83
N GLN A 79 23.28 -12.70 -7.48
CA GLN A 79 23.06 -13.97 -8.16
C GLN A 79 22.23 -13.82 -9.44
N VAL A 80 21.11 -13.10 -9.37
CA VAL A 80 20.16 -12.88 -10.48
C VAL A 80 20.87 -12.25 -11.68
N TYR A 81 21.77 -11.30 -11.43
CA TYR A 81 22.51 -10.62 -12.48
C TYR A 81 23.84 -11.30 -12.85
N SER A 82 24.07 -12.54 -12.41
CA SER A 82 25.22 -13.32 -12.87
C SER A 82 25.01 -13.77 -14.33
N PRO A 83 26.09 -13.88 -15.14
CA PRO A 83 25.95 -14.21 -16.57
C PRO A 83 25.16 -15.50 -16.84
N HIS A 84 25.32 -16.52 -16.01
CA HIS A 84 24.60 -17.79 -16.16
C HIS A 84 23.10 -17.63 -15.87
N ILE A 85 22.73 -16.93 -14.79
CA ILE A 85 21.31 -16.74 -14.45
C ILE A 85 20.60 -15.85 -15.47
N ILE A 86 21.27 -14.81 -15.98
CA ILE A 86 20.72 -13.99 -17.08
C ILE A 86 20.48 -14.85 -18.32
N GLN A 87 21.46 -15.70 -18.70
CA GLN A 87 21.30 -16.58 -19.85
C GLN A 87 20.10 -17.53 -19.69
N GLU A 88 19.93 -18.14 -18.52
CA GLU A 88 18.78 -19.02 -18.24
C GLU A 88 17.45 -18.25 -18.17
N SER A 89 17.46 -17.03 -17.62
CA SER A 89 16.26 -16.18 -17.57
C SER A 89 15.79 -15.80 -18.96
N LEU A 90 16.72 -15.47 -19.86
CA LEU A 90 16.43 -15.16 -21.26
C LEU A 90 16.02 -16.41 -22.06
N SER A 91 16.52 -17.59 -21.72
CA SER A 91 16.18 -18.86 -22.40
C SER A 91 14.72 -19.26 -22.19
N ALA A 92 14.06 -18.74 -21.14
CA ALA A 92 12.65 -18.93 -20.88
C ALA A 92 11.73 -18.26 -21.93
N GLY A 93 12.25 -17.30 -22.71
CA GLY A 93 11.53 -16.67 -23.82
C GLY A 93 10.49 -15.62 -23.41
N TRP A 94 10.60 -15.06 -22.20
CA TRP A 94 9.78 -13.91 -21.81
C TRP A 94 10.28 -12.61 -22.47
N GLY A 95 9.33 -11.76 -22.85
CA GLY A 95 9.53 -10.46 -23.47
C GLY A 95 9.81 -9.34 -22.46
N PRO A 96 9.07 -8.21 -22.49
CA PRO A 96 9.29 -7.08 -21.60
C PRO A 96 9.28 -7.46 -20.12
N ILE A 97 10.08 -6.74 -19.33
CA ILE A 97 10.11 -6.90 -17.88
C ILE A 97 9.38 -5.73 -17.22
N THR A 98 8.51 -6.04 -16.27
CA THR A 98 7.99 -5.07 -15.30
C THR A 98 8.84 -5.07 -14.05
N TYR A 99 8.99 -3.91 -13.44
CA TYR A 99 9.71 -3.75 -12.19
C TYR A 99 8.68 -3.40 -11.11
N ARG A 100 8.66 -4.12 -9.98
CA ARG A 100 7.67 -3.86 -8.90
C ARG A 100 8.21 -2.94 -7.81
N ASN A 101 7.35 -2.08 -7.26
CA ASN A 101 7.67 -1.16 -6.17
C ASN A 101 7.09 -1.63 -4.83
N ASN A 102 7.58 -2.78 -4.35
CA ASN A 102 7.13 -3.35 -3.07
C ASN A 102 7.40 -2.47 -1.83
N SER A 103 8.06 -1.32 -1.96
CA SER A 103 8.24 -0.39 -0.84
C SER A 103 6.92 0.20 -0.38
N GLU A 104 5.96 0.43 -1.28
CA GLU A 104 4.63 0.90 -0.88
C GLU A 104 3.87 -0.16 -0.07
N LEU A 105 4.09 -1.45 -0.36
CA LEU A 105 3.56 -2.54 0.47
C LEU A 105 4.02 -2.43 1.93
N ARG A 106 5.20 -1.86 2.15
CA ARG A 106 5.85 -1.72 3.45
C ARG A 106 5.67 -0.34 4.09
N MET A 107 4.78 0.51 3.57
CA MET A 107 4.56 1.87 4.09
C MET A 107 5.88 2.64 4.21
N ALA A 108 6.69 2.58 3.15
CA ALA A 108 8.05 3.09 3.10
C ALA A 108 8.24 4.03 1.89
N ALA A 109 9.02 5.09 2.08
CA ALA A 109 9.51 5.87 0.96
C ALA A 109 10.55 5.06 0.19
N TRP A 110 10.54 5.16 -1.13
CA TRP A 110 11.51 4.50 -2.00
C TRP A 110 12.26 5.53 -2.81
N HIS A 111 13.59 5.40 -2.82
CA HIS A 111 14.46 6.23 -3.63
C HIS A 111 15.30 5.36 -4.55
N TRP A 112 15.13 5.60 -5.85
CA TRP A 112 15.87 4.97 -6.93
C TRP A 112 17.38 5.26 -6.89
N ASN A 113 17.81 6.27 -6.13
CA ASN A 113 19.19 6.55 -5.78
C ASN A 113 19.32 7.22 -4.39
N ASP A 114 20.53 7.26 -3.83
CA ASP A 114 20.84 7.86 -2.52
C ASP A 114 21.41 9.30 -2.60
N ASN A 115 21.52 9.86 -3.79
CA ASN A 115 22.14 11.14 -4.09
C ASN A 115 21.05 12.16 -4.46
N GLY A 116 20.76 13.13 -3.60
CA GLY A 116 19.73 14.11 -3.94
C GLY A 116 19.70 15.28 -2.99
N THR A 117 18.59 16.00 -3.01
CA THR A 117 18.34 17.14 -2.14
C THR A 117 17.24 16.84 -1.15
N TRP A 118 17.44 17.27 0.09
CA TRP A 118 16.45 17.23 1.15
C TRP A 118 15.80 18.60 1.29
N SER A 119 14.53 18.66 1.65
CA SER A 119 13.88 19.94 1.96
C SER A 119 14.39 20.59 3.25
N ASP A 120 14.97 19.81 4.19
CA ASP A 120 15.86 20.29 5.24
C ASP A 120 17.30 19.76 5.00
N PRO A 121 18.13 20.49 4.22
CA PRO A 121 19.51 20.10 3.97
C PRO A 121 20.39 20.06 5.22
N ALA A 122 20.08 20.87 6.22
CA ALA A 122 20.90 20.99 7.43
C ALA A 122 20.79 19.72 8.30
N LYS A 123 19.59 19.12 8.35
CA LYS A 123 19.34 17.87 9.08
C LYS A 123 19.36 16.63 8.19
N ARG A 124 19.39 16.78 6.86
CA ARG A 124 19.24 15.69 5.89
C ARG A 124 17.93 14.92 6.13
N SER A 125 16.85 15.67 6.23
CA SER A 125 15.50 15.17 6.47
C SER A 125 14.47 15.98 5.71
N GLY A 126 13.21 15.56 5.78
CA GLY A 126 12.13 16.17 5.02
C GLY A 126 11.77 15.36 3.80
N TYR A 127 11.48 16.07 2.73
CA TYR A 127 11.12 15.50 1.45
C TYR A 127 12.36 15.43 0.58
N PHE A 128 12.61 14.26 0.01
CA PHE A 128 13.78 14.00 -0.81
C PHE A 128 13.43 14.05 -2.30
N THR A 129 14.38 14.56 -3.10
CA THR A 129 14.34 14.51 -4.56
C THR A 129 15.69 13.99 -5.06
N GLY A 130 15.66 12.87 -5.77
CA GLY A 130 16.82 12.23 -6.37
C GLY A 130 17.51 13.13 -7.39
N SER A 131 18.83 13.06 -7.45
CA SER A 131 19.64 13.82 -8.39
C SER A 131 19.68 13.14 -9.75
N THR A 132 19.44 13.91 -10.80
CA THR A 132 19.58 13.45 -12.19
C THR A 132 21.04 13.48 -12.69
N GLU A 133 22.01 13.75 -11.82
CA GLU A 133 23.43 13.70 -12.17
C GLU A 133 23.89 12.26 -12.40
N LEU A 134 24.48 11.98 -13.57
CA LEU A 134 24.99 10.66 -13.89
C LEU A 134 26.31 10.42 -13.17
N LYS A 135 26.25 9.81 -11.98
CA LYS A 135 27.42 9.40 -11.19
C LYS A 135 27.73 7.91 -11.42
N GLN A 136 28.22 7.23 -10.39
CA GLN A 136 28.47 5.80 -10.43
C GLN A 136 27.17 5.05 -10.74
N PRO A 137 27.24 3.92 -11.47
CA PRO A 137 26.07 3.10 -11.75
C PRO A 137 25.31 2.69 -10.47
N LEU A 138 24.02 2.95 -10.47
CA LEU A 138 23.06 2.58 -9.43
C LEU A 138 22.91 1.06 -9.40
N ARG A 139 23.37 0.46 -8.30
CA ARG A 139 23.27 -0.97 -8.05
C ARG A 139 22.01 -1.34 -7.25
N TYR A 140 21.58 -0.46 -6.37
CA TYR A 140 20.45 -0.67 -5.47
C TYR A 140 19.58 0.57 -5.42
N ALA A 141 18.28 0.35 -5.27
CA ALA A 141 17.32 1.35 -4.85
C ALA A 141 16.90 1.02 -3.41
N LEU A 142 16.78 2.06 -2.58
CA LEU A 142 16.70 1.93 -1.13
C LEU A 142 15.33 2.36 -0.62
N SER A 143 14.87 1.67 0.41
CA SER A 143 13.64 2.04 1.13
C SER A 143 13.96 2.73 2.44
N TYR A 144 13.11 3.67 2.84
CA TYR A 144 13.23 4.48 4.04
C TYR A 144 11.97 4.30 4.86
N ALA A 145 12.13 4.01 6.15
CA ALA A 145 11.00 4.01 7.07
C ALA A 145 10.43 5.42 7.18
N LEU A 146 9.13 5.53 7.48
CA LEU A 146 8.44 6.80 7.62
C LEU A 146 8.24 7.13 9.11
N PRO A 147 9.00 8.05 9.70
CA PRO A 147 8.76 8.57 11.05
C PRO A 147 7.30 8.96 11.29
N HIS A 148 6.70 9.65 10.31
CA HIS A 148 5.33 10.14 10.33
C HIS A 148 4.25 9.07 10.10
N ARG A 149 4.63 7.79 9.93
CA ARG A 149 3.68 6.69 10.05
C ARG A 149 3.15 6.59 11.48
N GLY A 150 4.00 6.89 12.47
CA GLY A 150 3.68 6.78 13.89
C GLY A 150 3.10 5.41 14.24
N PHE A 151 1.85 5.41 14.70
CA PHE A 151 1.13 4.20 15.11
C PHE A 151 0.42 3.46 13.96
N SER A 152 0.35 4.04 12.76
CA SER A 152 -0.45 3.48 11.65
C SER A 152 0.12 2.16 11.15
N THR A 153 -0.74 1.18 10.92
CA THR A 153 -0.42 -0.15 10.40
C THR A 153 -1.30 -0.47 9.20
N SER A 154 -0.88 -1.43 8.38
CA SER A 154 -1.67 -1.98 7.26
C SER A 154 -1.73 -3.51 7.37
N GLY A 155 -2.25 -4.20 6.34
CA GLY A 155 -2.21 -5.66 6.29
C GLY A 155 -0.79 -6.24 6.27
N ASP A 156 0.15 -5.52 5.66
CA ASP A 156 1.56 -5.87 5.61
C ASP A 156 2.34 -5.33 6.81
N GLU A 157 3.41 -6.05 7.18
CA GLU A 157 4.38 -5.55 8.15
C GLU A 157 5.12 -4.31 7.56
N PRO A 158 5.06 -3.14 8.23
CA PRO A 158 5.74 -1.94 7.77
C PRO A 158 7.25 -2.07 7.86
N LEU A 159 7.97 -1.28 7.07
CA LEU A 159 9.40 -1.13 7.26
C LEU A 159 9.69 -0.50 8.63
N HIS A 160 10.49 -1.19 9.43
CA HIS A 160 10.88 -0.72 10.77
C HIS A 160 11.92 0.39 10.66
N GLY A 161 11.62 1.52 11.32
CA GLY A 161 12.51 2.66 11.42
C GLY A 161 12.91 2.94 12.86
N PRO A 162 14.09 3.54 13.10
CA PRO A 162 14.54 3.86 14.45
C PRO A 162 13.74 4.99 15.12
N ASN A 163 13.05 5.84 14.33
CA ASN A 163 12.54 7.13 14.78
C ASN A 163 11.05 7.36 14.47
N LEU A 164 10.16 6.42 14.82
CA LEU A 164 8.71 6.69 14.73
C LEU A 164 8.32 7.81 15.71
N SER A 165 7.55 8.79 15.24
CA SER A 165 7.16 9.97 16.04
C SER A 165 5.65 9.99 16.31
N TYR A 166 4.89 10.53 15.36
CA TYR A 166 3.43 10.68 15.38
C TYR A 166 2.88 10.30 14.00
N TRP A 167 1.59 10.01 13.91
CA TRP A 167 0.98 9.86 12.59
C TRP A 167 0.76 11.25 11.98
N LYS A 168 1.11 11.45 10.70
CA LYS A 168 0.72 12.63 9.91
C LYS A 168 0.21 12.21 8.54
N SER A 169 -0.88 12.83 8.08
CA SER A 169 -1.47 12.57 6.76
C SER A 169 -0.59 13.08 5.62
N ASN A 170 -0.76 12.51 4.43
CA ASN A 170 -0.03 12.93 3.23
C ASN A 170 -0.37 14.40 2.87
N PRO A 171 0.64 15.30 2.80
CA PRO A 171 0.39 16.72 2.53
C PRO A 171 -0.14 16.99 1.11
N TYR A 172 0.11 16.11 0.14
CA TYR A 172 -0.35 16.25 -1.24
C TYR A 172 -1.85 16.03 -1.43
N LEU A 173 -2.56 15.58 -0.38
CA LEU A 173 -4.02 15.47 -0.36
C LEU A 173 -4.72 16.72 0.19
N THR A 174 -3.95 17.77 0.49
CA THR A 174 -4.48 19.03 1.01
C THR A 174 -4.79 19.99 -0.13
N SER A 175 -5.69 20.94 0.11
CA SER A 175 -6.09 22.00 -0.81
C SER A 175 -4.93 22.83 -1.38
N GLU A 176 -3.79 22.89 -0.68
CA GLU A 176 -2.56 23.51 -1.19
C GLU A 176 -2.07 22.84 -2.48
N PHE A 177 -2.23 21.52 -2.59
CA PHE A 177 -1.71 20.70 -3.68
C PHE A 177 -2.80 20.16 -4.62
N THR A 178 -3.97 19.79 -4.08
CA THR A 178 -5.10 19.33 -4.90
C THR A 178 -5.81 20.48 -5.60
N HIS A 179 -5.71 21.70 -5.05
CA HIS A 179 -6.52 22.86 -5.44
C HIS A 179 -8.05 22.65 -5.27
N GLU A 180 -8.43 21.64 -4.51
CA GLU A 180 -9.79 21.28 -4.15
C GLU A 180 -10.02 21.50 -2.65
N SER A 181 -11.26 21.49 -2.19
CA SER A 181 -11.52 21.62 -0.75
C SER A 181 -11.04 20.36 -0.01
N ASP A 182 -10.38 20.51 1.15
CA ASP A 182 -10.05 19.40 2.05
C ASP A 182 -11.27 18.54 2.43
N THR A 183 -12.49 19.07 2.31
CA THR A 183 -13.73 18.32 2.54
C THR A 183 -14.02 17.25 1.49
N LEU A 184 -13.38 17.33 0.32
CA LEU A 184 -13.41 16.32 -0.74
C LEU A 184 -12.32 15.24 -0.57
N HIS A 185 -11.36 15.50 0.32
CA HIS A 185 -10.25 14.58 0.64
C HIS A 185 -10.14 14.36 2.15
N PRO A 186 -11.23 13.93 2.83
CA PRO A 186 -11.23 13.79 4.27
C PRO A 186 -10.19 12.75 4.70
N GLN A 187 -9.32 13.14 5.63
CA GLN A 187 -8.32 12.22 6.15
C GLN A 187 -8.87 11.53 7.40
N TRP A 188 -8.49 10.28 7.62
CA TRP A 188 -9.06 9.50 8.72
C TRP A 188 -8.06 8.58 9.40
N VAL A 189 -8.36 8.28 10.68
CA VAL A 189 -7.70 7.22 11.44
C VAL A 189 -8.78 6.33 12.05
N VAL A 190 -8.72 5.03 11.76
CA VAL A 190 -9.55 3.98 12.36
C VAL A 190 -8.78 3.29 13.48
N VAL A 191 -9.42 3.21 14.65
CA VAL A 191 -8.99 2.42 15.79
C VAL A 191 -9.73 1.09 15.77
N ASP A 192 -9.01 -0.03 15.71
CA ASP A 192 -9.56 -1.38 15.84
C ASP A 192 -9.29 -1.94 17.25
N LEU A 193 -10.34 -2.04 18.07
CA LEU A 193 -10.28 -2.58 19.42
C LEU A 193 -10.19 -4.11 19.45
N LYS A 194 -10.24 -4.78 18.29
CA LYS A 194 -10.22 -6.23 18.04
C LYS A 194 -11.49 -6.96 18.44
N THR A 195 -12.19 -6.47 19.45
CA THR A 195 -13.48 -6.97 19.91
C THR A 195 -14.42 -5.80 20.20
N GLU A 196 -15.72 -6.05 20.21
CA GLU A 196 -16.69 -5.03 20.62
C GLU A 196 -16.51 -4.67 22.10
N LYS A 197 -16.41 -3.36 22.37
CA LYS A 197 -16.28 -2.82 23.72
C LYS A 197 -17.22 -1.63 23.90
N PRO A 198 -17.73 -1.38 25.13
CA PRO A 198 -18.53 -0.20 25.41
C PRO A 198 -17.65 1.06 25.41
N VAL A 199 -17.96 2.01 24.51
CA VAL A 199 -17.23 3.27 24.35
C VAL A 199 -18.20 4.45 24.52
N SER A 200 -17.80 5.43 25.33
CA SER A 200 -18.53 6.70 25.48
C SER A 200 -17.62 7.93 25.46
N ALA A 201 -16.31 7.75 25.31
CA ALA A 201 -15.33 8.82 25.27
C ALA A 201 -14.11 8.47 24.42
N VAL A 202 -13.43 9.51 23.95
CA VAL A 202 -12.13 9.40 23.29
C VAL A 202 -11.19 10.48 23.83
N ARG A 203 -9.91 10.16 23.93
CA ARG A 203 -8.84 11.11 24.18
C ARG A 203 -7.91 11.11 22.97
N ILE A 204 -7.78 12.27 22.33
CA ILE A 204 -6.94 12.48 21.15
C ILE A 204 -5.82 13.44 21.55
N ALA A 205 -4.57 13.01 21.42
CA ALA A 205 -3.42 13.89 21.55
C ALA A 205 -3.03 14.34 20.14
N TRP A 206 -3.41 15.57 19.78
CA TRP A 206 -3.08 16.18 18.50
C TRP A 206 -1.64 16.68 18.48
N GLU A 207 -1.01 16.54 17.31
CA GLU A 207 0.19 17.28 16.93
C GLU A 207 -0.17 18.38 15.94
N ASN A 208 0.81 19.18 15.55
CA ASN A 208 0.62 20.14 14.45
C ASN A 208 0.88 19.45 13.10
N PRO A 209 0.07 19.74 12.07
CA PRO A 209 -1.22 20.43 12.14
C PRO A 209 -2.33 19.56 12.75
N TYR A 210 -3.26 20.16 13.50
CA TYR A 210 -4.38 19.45 14.14
C TYR A 210 -5.70 19.69 13.41
N ALA A 211 -6.71 18.84 13.65
CA ALA A 211 -8.03 19.03 13.06
C ALA A 211 -8.85 20.10 13.81
N ARG A 212 -9.35 21.10 13.09
CA ARG A 212 -10.35 22.08 13.58
C ARG A 212 -11.77 21.57 13.39
N THR A 213 -12.05 20.93 12.26
CA THR A 213 -13.33 20.26 12.00
C THR A 213 -13.09 18.77 11.81
N TYR A 214 -13.73 17.96 12.64
CA TYR A 214 -13.64 16.50 12.59
C TYR A 214 -14.87 15.84 13.23
N GLN A 215 -15.08 14.58 12.87
CA GLN A 215 -16.10 13.72 13.44
C GLN A 215 -15.44 12.53 14.12
N VAL A 216 -16.03 12.12 15.24
CA VAL A 216 -15.73 10.84 15.87
C VAL A 216 -16.92 9.93 15.65
N GLU A 217 -16.64 8.78 15.04
CA GLU A 217 -17.64 7.85 14.53
C GLU A 217 -17.40 6.43 15.03
N TYR A 218 -18.42 5.59 14.97
CA TYR A 218 -18.35 4.16 15.23
C TYR A 218 -18.91 3.37 14.05
N TRP A 219 -18.40 2.16 13.85
CA TRP A 219 -18.91 1.27 12.81
C TRP A 219 -20.15 0.51 13.29
N SER A 220 -21.21 0.57 12.50
CA SER A 220 -22.44 -0.20 12.71
C SER A 220 -22.55 -1.30 11.65
N GLY A 221 -21.91 -2.44 11.87
CA GLY A 221 -21.92 -3.55 10.92
C GLY A 221 -20.81 -4.56 11.15
N SER A 222 -20.43 -5.29 10.10
CA SER A 222 -19.35 -6.28 10.09
C SER A 222 -18.26 -5.90 9.08
N GLU A 223 -17.07 -6.50 9.19
CA GLU A 223 -16.02 -6.40 8.17
C GLU A 223 -15.55 -4.97 7.82
N ALA A 224 -15.48 -4.06 8.80
CA ALA A 224 -15.23 -2.63 8.53
C ALA A 224 -13.96 -2.35 7.69
N LEU A 225 -12.91 -3.17 7.82
CA LEU A 225 -11.63 -2.99 7.12
C LEU A 225 -11.35 -4.07 6.06
N ASN A 226 -12.36 -4.84 5.66
CA ASN A 226 -12.22 -5.89 4.65
C ASN A 226 -12.64 -5.33 3.28
N PHE A 227 -11.71 -4.73 2.54
CA PHE A 227 -12.02 -4.10 1.25
C PHE A 227 -12.16 -5.14 0.13
N ASP A 228 -11.52 -6.30 0.26
CA ASP A 228 -11.66 -7.43 -0.69
C ASP A 228 -13.08 -7.99 -0.75
N LEU A 229 -13.68 -8.27 0.43
CA LEU A 229 -15.07 -8.74 0.51
C LEU A 229 -16.09 -7.61 0.55
N GLY A 230 -15.60 -6.39 0.77
CA GLY A 230 -16.35 -5.17 0.96
C GLY A 230 -16.84 -4.97 2.41
N PRO A 231 -16.66 -3.76 2.97
CA PRO A 231 -17.25 -3.41 4.24
C PRO A 231 -18.78 -3.57 4.24
N ARG A 232 -19.33 -4.17 5.30
CA ARG A 232 -20.78 -4.43 5.44
C ARG A 232 -21.37 -3.68 6.61
N GLY A 233 -21.71 -2.41 6.39
CA GLY A 233 -22.23 -1.54 7.42
C GLY A 233 -22.14 -0.07 7.04
N GLU A 234 -22.20 0.79 8.05
CA GLU A 234 -22.10 2.23 7.90
C GLU A 234 -21.35 2.82 9.10
N TRP A 235 -20.60 3.90 8.86
CA TRP A 235 -20.10 4.74 9.93
C TRP A 235 -21.22 5.61 10.49
N LYS A 236 -21.24 5.75 11.82
CA LYS A 236 -22.20 6.59 12.53
C LYS A 236 -21.48 7.56 13.44
N VAL A 237 -21.82 8.83 13.33
CA VAL A 237 -21.34 9.86 14.24
C VAL A 237 -21.84 9.56 15.65
N PHE A 238 -20.95 9.62 16.64
CA PHE A 238 -21.38 9.62 18.02
C PHE A 238 -22.28 10.84 18.31
N PRO A 239 -23.23 10.78 19.25
CA PRO A 239 -24.15 11.89 19.55
C PRO A 239 -23.48 13.25 19.78
N SER A 240 -22.30 13.25 20.41
CA SER A 240 -21.47 14.44 20.63
C SER A 240 -20.14 14.37 19.86
N GLY A 241 -20.11 13.61 18.77
CA GLY A 241 -18.90 13.30 17.99
C GLY A 241 -18.54 14.33 16.92
N ALA A 242 -19.45 15.24 16.55
CA ALA A 242 -19.18 16.28 15.57
C ALA A 242 -18.54 17.53 16.21
N ILE A 243 -17.31 17.85 15.79
CA ILE A 243 -16.50 18.95 16.33
C ILE A 243 -16.17 19.94 15.19
N THR A 244 -16.39 21.23 15.41
CA THR A 244 -16.20 22.28 14.38
C THR A 244 -15.24 23.40 14.80
N ASN A 245 -14.66 23.33 16.01
CA ASN A 245 -13.73 24.32 16.55
C ASN A 245 -12.66 23.64 17.42
N GLY A 246 -12.14 22.52 16.93
CA GLY A 246 -11.06 21.76 17.53
C GLY A 246 -9.85 22.64 17.85
N GLN A 247 -9.16 22.29 18.93
CA GLN A 247 -7.93 22.94 19.37
C GLN A 247 -6.82 21.89 19.40
N GLY A 248 -5.58 22.33 19.17
CA GLY A 248 -4.41 21.46 19.28
C GLY A 248 -4.17 20.96 20.71
N GLY A 249 -3.16 20.11 20.87
CA GLY A 249 -2.86 19.45 22.14
C GLY A 249 -3.84 18.32 22.46
N THR A 250 -4.09 18.06 23.74
CA THR A 250 -4.90 16.90 24.15
C THR A 250 -6.38 17.26 24.31
N ALA A 251 -7.22 16.71 23.44
CA ALA A 251 -8.67 16.73 23.57
C ALA A 251 -9.17 15.48 24.32
N THR A 252 -10.02 15.65 25.33
CA THR A 252 -10.76 14.54 25.98
C THR A 252 -12.25 14.80 25.79
N LEU A 253 -12.91 13.97 24.99
CA LEU A 253 -14.27 14.18 24.52
C LEU A 253 -15.21 13.14 25.13
N LYS A 254 -16.34 13.61 25.70
CA LYS A 254 -17.49 12.75 26.01
C LYS A 254 -18.33 12.63 24.74
N LEU A 255 -18.36 11.44 24.15
CA LEU A 255 -19.00 11.15 22.87
C LEU A 255 -20.49 10.82 23.01
N SER A 256 -20.88 10.22 24.13
CA SER A 256 -22.28 9.84 24.41
C SER A 256 -22.55 9.75 25.92
N ASP A 257 -23.82 9.87 26.32
CA ASP A 257 -24.25 9.64 27.70
C ASP A 257 -24.30 8.15 28.05
N ALA A 258 -24.83 7.34 27.14
CA ALA A 258 -24.82 5.88 27.23
C ALA A 258 -23.69 5.31 26.35
N PRO A 259 -22.88 4.36 26.85
CA PRO A 259 -21.85 3.72 26.04
C PRO A 259 -22.45 3.02 24.81
N ILE A 260 -21.75 3.13 23.68
CA ILE A 260 -22.04 2.41 22.44
C ILE A 260 -21.07 1.24 22.35
N ASN A 261 -21.60 0.02 22.18
CA ASN A 261 -20.76 -1.14 21.91
C ASN A 261 -20.28 -1.08 20.45
N THR A 262 -18.97 -0.99 20.26
CA THR A 262 -18.35 -1.01 18.93
C THR A 262 -16.97 -1.65 19.00
N ARG A 263 -16.54 -2.26 17.90
CA ARG A 263 -15.14 -2.68 17.69
C ARG A 263 -14.29 -1.56 17.11
N TYR A 264 -14.89 -0.73 16.27
CA TYR A 264 -14.17 0.29 15.50
C TYR A 264 -14.61 1.71 15.89
N LEU A 265 -13.65 2.62 15.96
CA LEU A 265 -13.85 4.05 16.06
C LEU A 265 -13.07 4.74 14.94
N ARG A 266 -13.68 5.69 14.23
CA ARG A 266 -13.01 6.51 13.20
C ARG A 266 -12.95 7.96 13.66
N VAL A 267 -11.80 8.59 13.49
CA VAL A 267 -11.65 10.04 13.54
C VAL A 267 -11.54 10.52 12.10
N LEU A 268 -12.59 11.19 11.61
CA LEU A 268 -12.70 11.70 10.23
C LEU A 268 -12.47 13.21 10.24
N MET A 269 -11.46 13.70 9.53
CA MET A 269 -10.96 15.08 9.62
C MET A 269 -11.13 15.80 8.29
N THR A 270 -11.68 17.02 8.34
CA THR A 270 -12.12 17.75 7.13
C THR A 270 -11.68 19.21 7.09
N GLU A 271 -11.11 19.73 8.19
CA GLU A 271 -10.50 21.06 8.18
C GLU A 271 -9.27 21.10 9.10
N SER A 272 -8.11 21.38 8.51
CA SER A 272 -6.84 21.50 9.23
C SER A 272 -6.66 22.87 9.91
N SER A 273 -5.85 22.91 10.97
CA SER A 273 -5.33 24.14 11.58
C SER A 273 -4.31 24.85 10.71
N ASN A 274 -3.70 24.14 9.75
CA ASN A 274 -2.56 24.59 8.96
C ASN A 274 -1.40 25.14 9.80
N THR A 275 -1.21 24.61 11.01
CA THR A 275 -0.12 24.98 11.91
C THR A 275 1.10 24.12 11.63
N CYS A 276 2.27 24.76 11.53
CA CYS A 276 3.52 24.07 11.25
C CYS A 276 3.99 23.19 12.43
N ASP A 277 4.51 22.02 12.09
CA ASP A 277 5.17 21.10 13.00
C ASP A 277 6.60 21.57 13.39
N GLU A 278 7.32 20.73 14.13
CA GLU A 278 8.68 21.03 14.60
C GLU A 278 9.76 21.08 13.50
N HIS A 279 9.43 20.68 12.28
CA HIS A 279 10.33 20.70 11.13
C HIS A 279 10.37 22.08 10.43
N GLY A 280 9.56 23.03 10.92
CA GLY A 280 9.69 24.45 10.62
C GLY A 280 8.91 24.92 9.39
N VAL A 281 8.78 26.23 9.28
CA VAL A 281 7.84 26.90 8.35
C VAL A 281 8.34 27.06 6.91
N ALA A 282 9.59 26.65 6.63
CA ALA A 282 10.23 26.89 5.35
C ALA A 282 9.67 26.00 4.23
N ASP A 283 9.13 24.84 4.58
CA ASP A 283 8.47 23.91 3.69
C ASP A 283 6.99 23.82 4.08
N ILE A 284 6.09 24.20 3.18
CA ILE A 284 4.65 24.25 3.46
C ILE A 284 4.07 22.88 3.84
N ARG A 285 4.69 21.80 3.38
CA ARG A 285 4.27 20.42 3.68
C ARG A 285 4.41 20.09 5.18
N ASN A 286 5.22 20.83 5.92
CA ASN A 286 5.30 20.74 7.39
C ASN A 286 4.10 21.37 8.11
N CYS A 287 3.25 22.11 7.39
CA CYS A 287 2.16 22.89 7.98
C CYS A 287 0.77 22.42 7.58
N VAL A 288 0.64 21.59 6.55
CA VAL A 288 -0.65 21.16 6.01
C VAL A 288 -0.94 19.69 6.33
N GLY A 289 -2.22 19.30 6.30
CA GLY A 289 -2.68 17.95 6.63
C GLY A 289 -3.13 17.83 8.08
N TYR A 290 -2.95 16.67 8.69
CA TYR A 290 -3.37 16.37 10.07
C TYR A 290 -2.34 15.48 10.76
N ALA A 291 -2.11 15.71 12.05
CA ALA A 291 -1.12 14.99 12.84
C ALA A 291 -1.68 14.58 14.21
N ILE A 292 -1.44 13.32 14.61
CA ILE A 292 -1.94 12.73 15.85
C ILE A 292 -0.82 11.94 16.53
N GLN A 293 -0.53 12.29 17.78
CA GLN A 293 0.41 11.56 18.63
C GLN A 293 -0.20 10.26 19.16
N SER A 294 -1.47 10.29 19.60
CA SER A 294 -2.17 9.09 20.05
C SER A 294 -3.69 9.26 20.09
N ILE A 295 -4.42 8.15 19.93
CA ILE A 295 -5.86 8.06 20.14
C ILE A 295 -6.11 6.99 21.19
N ARG A 296 -6.88 7.33 22.23
CA ARG A 296 -7.29 6.39 23.29
C ARG A 296 -8.80 6.38 23.40
N THR A 297 -9.40 5.21 23.34
CA THR A 297 -10.85 5.03 23.43
C THR A 297 -11.23 4.59 24.84
N GLY A 298 -12.40 4.99 25.32
CA GLY A 298 -12.76 4.71 26.71
C GLY A 298 -14.11 5.27 27.13
N SER A 299 -14.15 5.65 28.40
CA SER A 299 -15.31 6.26 29.06
C SER A 299 -14.84 7.43 29.94
N ILE A 300 -15.76 8.35 30.24
CA ILE A 300 -15.56 9.38 31.25
C ILE A 300 -16.49 9.06 32.42
N ASP A 301 -15.93 8.97 33.62
CA ASP A 301 -16.70 8.68 34.83
C ASP A 301 -17.49 9.91 35.33
N SER A 302 -18.27 9.72 36.38
CA SER A 302 -19.08 10.79 36.98
C SER A 302 -18.26 11.95 37.56
N GLN A 303 -16.96 11.77 37.77
CA GLN A 303 -16.04 12.79 38.26
C GLN A 303 -15.31 13.51 37.11
N GLY A 304 -15.60 13.15 35.86
CA GLY A 304 -14.94 13.71 34.68
C GLY A 304 -13.60 13.04 34.36
N ALA A 305 -13.23 11.96 35.04
CA ALA A 305 -11.97 11.26 34.78
C ALA A 305 -12.13 10.29 33.60
N PHE A 306 -11.19 10.36 32.67
CA PHE A 306 -11.11 9.43 31.53
C PHE A 306 -10.53 8.10 31.98
N ALA A 307 -11.20 7.01 31.62
CA ALA A 307 -10.72 5.65 31.77
C ALA A 307 -10.71 4.96 30.40
N GLU A 308 -9.53 4.53 29.97
CA GLU A 308 -9.34 3.78 28.72
C GLU A 308 -10.05 2.42 28.78
N VAL A 309 -10.48 1.91 27.63
CA VAL A 309 -11.10 0.59 27.53
C VAL A 309 -10.18 -0.46 28.16
N LYS A 310 -10.72 -1.23 29.11
CA LYS A 310 -9.98 -2.30 29.76
C LYS A 310 -9.78 -3.47 28.81
N LYS A 311 -8.52 -3.86 28.62
CA LYS A 311 -8.12 -5.09 27.93
C LYS A 311 -7.70 -6.17 28.93
N THR A 312 -8.01 -7.42 28.61
CA THR A 312 -7.48 -8.59 29.34
C THR A 312 -6.18 -9.06 28.69
N PHE A 313 -5.42 -9.95 29.36
CA PHE A 313 -4.19 -10.53 28.79
C PHE A 313 -4.42 -11.38 27.53
N SER A 314 -5.65 -11.82 27.29
CA SER A 314 -6.02 -12.58 26.09
C SER A 314 -6.48 -11.69 24.93
N ASP A 315 -6.70 -10.39 25.17
CA ASP A 315 -7.13 -9.47 24.14
C ASP A 315 -5.95 -9.11 23.23
N GLU A 316 -6.20 -9.13 21.92
CA GLU A 316 -5.22 -8.64 20.96
C GLU A 316 -4.95 -7.12 21.14
N PRO A 317 -3.73 -6.64 20.83
CA PRO A 317 -3.39 -5.22 20.86
C PRO A 317 -4.30 -4.39 19.95
N THR A 318 -4.55 -3.14 20.35
CA THR A 318 -5.29 -2.20 19.48
C THR A 318 -4.44 -1.91 18.26
N THR A 319 -5.02 -1.98 17.08
CA THR A 319 -4.35 -1.57 15.84
C THR A 319 -4.99 -0.31 15.29
N TYR A 320 -4.23 0.37 14.45
CA TYR A 320 -4.62 1.64 13.85
C TYR A 320 -4.39 1.56 12.35
N THR A 321 -5.35 2.03 11.58
CA THR A 321 -5.25 2.15 10.13
C THR A 321 -5.57 3.59 9.79
N SER A 322 -4.87 4.18 8.81
CA SER A 322 -5.07 5.57 8.43
C SER A 322 -5.20 5.72 6.91
N SER A 323 -5.82 6.81 6.49
CA SER A 323 -6.09 7.13 5.08
C SER A 323 -4.83 7.33 4.24
N SER A 324 -3.81 7.95 4.82
CA SER A 324 -2.58 8.32 4.14
C SER A 324 -1.46 8.62 5.14
N ILE A 325 -0.22 8.71 4.64
CA ILE A 325 0.95 9.00 5.47
C ILE A 325 1.83 10.03 4.77
N ASP A 326 2.35 10.98 5.56
CA ASP A 326 3.35 11.94 5.14
C ASP A 326 4.68 11.24 4.76
N PRO A 327 5.18 11.41 3.52
CA PRO A 327 6.43 10.80 3.06
C PRO A 327 7.69 11.44 3.67
N TRP A 328 7.54 12.37 4.62
CA TRP A 328 8.65 12.94 5.38
C TRP A 328 9.49 11.86 6.08
N HIS A 329 10.81 11.91 5.91
CA HIS A 329 11.76 11.02 6.58
C HIS A 329 13.16 11.64 6.64
N SER A 330 14.14 10.92 7.16
CA SER A 330 15.55 11.33 7.22
C SER A 330 16.48 10.35 6.55
N ALA A 331 17.70 10.79 6.28
CA ALA A 331 18.77 9.92 5.79
C ALA A 331 19.09 8.74 6.74
N THR A 332 18.71 8.83 8.02
CA THR A 332 18.95 7.76 9.02
C THR A 332 17.85 6.70 9.04
N ASP A 333 16.72 6.94 8.38
CA ASP A 333 15.60 5.99 8.30
C ASP A 333 15.79 4.96 7.18
N VAL A 334 16.91 5.01 6.47
CA VAL A 334 17.26 4.09 5.40
C VAL A 334 17.38 2.65 5.91
N ASN A 335 16.75 1.71 5.21
CA ASN A 335 17.04 0.30 5.36
C ASN A 335 18.13 -0.11 4.37
N ALA A 336 19.38 -0.09 4.83
CA ALA A 336 20.54 -0.53 4.06
C ALA A 336 21.07 -1.92 4.51
N THR A 337 20.23 -2.72 5.19
CA THR A 337 20.64 -4.04 5.71
C THR A 337 20.92 -5.06 4.62
N GLY A 338 20.31 -4.88 3.44
CA GLY A 338 20.49 -5.77 2.30
C GLY A 338 19.51 -6.95 2.22
N SER A 339 18.55 -7.11 3.13
CA SER A 339 17.64 -8.28 3.14
C SER A 339 16.33 -8.10 2.36
N TYR A 340 15.98 -6.86 2.00
CA TYR A 340 14.76 -6.50 1.26
C TYR A 340 15.02 -5.20 0.51
N GLN A 341 15.50 -5.30 -0.72
CA GLN A 341 16.07 -4.22 -1.52
C GLN A 341 15.62 -4.31 -2.97
N HIS A 342 15.74 -3.19 -3.67
CA HIS A 342 15.39 -3.09 -5.06
C HIS A 342 16.67 -3.06 -5.90
N SER A 343 16.66 -3.72 -7.04
CA SER A 343 17.70 -3.58 -8.06
C SER A 343 17.79 -2.12 -8.51
N GLY A 344 18.98 -1.55 -8.50
CA GLY A 344 19.20 -0.22 -9.07
C GLY A 344 19.02 -0.23 -10.57
N PHE A 345 18.50 0.87 -11.13
CA PHE A 345 18.14 0.93 -12.54
C PHE A 345 19.32 0.75 -13.50
N ASP A 346 20.53 1.24 -13.15
CA ASP A 346 21.69 1.01 -14.01
C ASP A 346 22.05 -0.47 -14.07
N LEU A 347 22.02 -1.19 -12.95
CA LEU A 347 22.23 -2.64 -12.96
C LEU A 347 21.15 -3.34 -13.79
N PHE A 348 19.89 -3.00 -13.56
CA PHE A 348 18.75 -3.58 -14.27
C PHE A 348 18.92 -3.45 -15.79
N PHE A 349 19.08 -2.23 -16.31
CA PHE A 349 19.17 -1.99 -17.75
C PHE A 349 20.50 -2.46 -18.39
N THR A 350 21.62 -2.38 -17.68
CA THR A 350 22.93 -2.71 -18.27
C THR A 350 23.34 -4.18 -18.12
N SER A 351 22.65 -4.95 -17.27
CA SER A 351 22.93 -6.37 -17.09
C SER A 351 22.62 -7.23 -18.32
N GLY A 352 21.68 -6.78 -19.17
CA GLY A 352 21.13 -7.54 -20.30
C GLY A 352 19.84 -8.30 -19.97
N ILE A 353 19.35 -8.26 -18.71
CA ILE A 353 18.11 -8.96 -18.32
C ILE A 353 16.89 -8.50 -19.15
N THR A 354 16.86 -7.23 -19.56
CA THR A 354 15.75 -6.65 -20.34
C THR A 354 15.73 -7.11 -21.79
N ASN A 355 16.75 -7.85 -22.25
CA ASN A 355 16.92 -8.25 -23.64
C ASN A 355 16.88 -7.07 -24.64
N ASN A 356 17.28 -5.87 -24.21
CA ASN A 356 17.16 -4.60 -24.94
C ASN A 356 15.71 -4.20 -25.29
N LEU A 357 14.71 -4.80 -24.64
CA LEU A 357 13.33 -4.38 -24.75
C LEU A 357 13.04 -3.23 -23.76
N PRO A 358 12.12 -2.31 -24.11
CA PRO A 358 11.61 -1.33 -23.15
C PRO A 358 10.96 -2.02 -21.94
N ALA A 359 11.20 -1.49 -20.75
CA ALA A 359 10.66 -2.00 -19.49
C ALA A 359 9.52 -1.12 -18.96
N MET A 360 8.58 -1.71 -18.23
CA MET A 360 7.64 -0.94 -17.41
C MET A 360 8.32 -0.61 -16.09
N ILE A 361 8.38 0.69 -15.76
CA ILE A 361 9.11 1.19 -14.60
C ILE A 361 8.10 1.77 -13.59
N PRO A 362 8.16 1.38 -12.32
CA PRO A 362 7.25 1.90 -11.33
C PRO A 362 7.77 3.20 -10.75
N ILE A 363 6.87 4.06 -10.32
CA ILE A 363 7.18 5.18 -9.43
C ILE A 363 6.41 5.04 -8.12
N THR A 364 6.88 5.71 -7.06
CA THR A 364 6.17 5.74 -5.76
C THR A 364 5.12 6.85 -5.75
N MET A 365 3.93 6.55 -5.23
CA MET A 365 2.83 7.49 -5.07
C MET A 365 2.48 7.76 -3.60
N LEU A 366 1.95 6.78 -2.87
CA LEU A 366 1.41 6.92 -1.51
C LEU A 366 2.44 7.47 -0.52
N TYR A 367 3.70 7.05 -0.69
CA TYR A 367 4.81 7.35 0.21
C TYR A 367 5.98 8.03 -0.50
N GLY A 368 5.72 8.63 -1.67
CA GLY A 368 6.71 9.31 -2.51
C GLY A 368 6.43 10.80 -2.66
N THR A 369 7.14 11.44 -3.59
CA THR A 369 6.85 12.82 -4.01
C THR A 369 6.80 12.92 -5.52
N PRO A 370 6.00 13.84 -6.09
CA PRO A 370 5.92 14.01 -7.54
C PRO A 370 7.27 14.48 -8.13
N ASP A 371 8.03 15.27 -7.36
CA ASP A 371 9.36 15.75 -7.77
C ASP A 371 10.39 14.60 -7.86
N ASP A 372 10.36 13.65 -6.92
CA ASP A 372 11.25 12.49 -6.93
C ASP A 372 10.94 11.53 -8.08
N ALA A 373 9.64 11.29 -8.34
CA ALA A 373 9.19 10.51 -9.48
C ALA A 373 9.56 11.17 -10.83
N ALA A 374 9.41 12.49 -10.95
CA ALA A 374 9.86 13.23 -12.13
C ALA A 374 11.39 13.15 -12.31
N ALA A 375 12.16 13.25 -11.22
CA ALA A 375 13.60 13.11 -11.26
C ALA A 375 14.05 11.71 -11.68
N GLU A 376 13.32 10.67 -11.26
CA GLU A 376 13.54 9.30 -11.69
C GLU A 376 13.46 9.15 -13.20
N ILE A 377 12.34 9.58 -13.79
CA ILE A 377 12.16 9.48 -15.24
C ILE A 377 13.19 10.32 -15.99
N ALA A 378 13.46 11.54 -15.52
CA ALA A 378 14.50 12.39 -16.12
C ALA A 378 15.89 11.72 -16.09
N TYR A 379 16.21 10.95 -15.06
CA TYR A 379 17.46 10.19 -15.00
C TYR A 379 17.49 9.03 -16.00
N LEU A 380 16.42 8.26 -16.07
CA LEU A 380 16.31 7.12 -16.99
C LEU A 380 16.42 7.57 -18.46
N GLU A 381 15.75 8.66 -18.82
CA GLU A 381 15.87 9.27 -20.15
C GLU A 381 17.29 9.78 -20.42
N LYS A 382 17.93 10.42 -19.44
CA LYS A 382 19.30 10.91 -19.57
C LYS A 382 20.32 9.78 -19.73
N ARG A 383 20.03 8.58 -19.19
CA ARG A 383 20.79 7.35 -19.43
C ARG A 383 20.48 6.69 -20.79
N ASN A 384 19.44 7.15 -21.50
CA ASN A 384 18.85 6.51 -22.67
C ASN A 384 18.33 5.08 -22.37
N TYR A 385 17.79 4.86 -21.18
CA TYR A 385 17.14 3.59 -20.86
C TYR A 385 15.71 3.56 -21.44
N PRO A 386 15.32 2.48 -22.14
CA PRO A 386 14.04 2.42 -22.83
C PRO A 386 12.90 2.15 -21.84
N ILE A 387 11.99 3.11 -21.73
CA ILE A 387 10.77 3.02 -20.91
C ILE A 387 9.58 2.66 -21.80
N ALA A 388 8.85 1.60 -21.45
CA ALA A 388 7.62 1.20 -22.13
C ALA A 388 6.41 1.96 -21.59
N TYR A 389 6.27 1.94 -20.26
CA TYR A 389 5.21 2.53 -19.46
C TYR A 389 5.79 2.95 -18.11
N VAL A 390 5.17 3.95 -17.49
CA VAL A 390 5.39 4.29 -16.09
C VAL A 390 4.19 3.78 -15.31
N GLU A 391 4.42 2.80 -14.44
CA GLU A 391 3.40 2.28 -13.52
C GLU A 391 3.35 3.18 -12.28
N MET A 392 2.19 3.79 -12.02
CA MET A 392 2.05 4.76 -10.95
C MET A 392 1.47 4.08 -9.71
N GLY A 393 2.38 3.67 -8.82
CA GLY A 393 2.13 3.08 -7.52
C GLY A 393 1.72 1.60 -7.50
N GLU A 394 1.61 1.07 -6.28
CA GLU A 394 1.56 -0.36 -5.98
C GLU A 394 0.53 -0.68 -4.89
N GLU A 395 -0.48 -1.49 -5.25
CA GLU A 395 -1.51 -2.09 -4.40
C GLU A 395 -2.11 -1.13 -3.35
N PRO A 396 -2.62 0.06 -3.77
CA PRO A 396 -3.16 1.05 -2.85
C PRO A 396 -4.47 0.60 -2.18
N ASP A 397 -5.17 -0.36 -2.77
CA ASP A 397 -6.33 -1.05 -2.20
C ASP A 397 -5.98 -1.77 -0.89
N GLY A 398 -4.84 -2.48 -0.87
CA GLY A 398 -4.31 -3.13 0.34
C GLY A 398 -3.85 -2.17 1.43
N LYS A 399 -3.72 -0.89 1.09
CA LYS A 399 -3.40 0.20 2.02
C LYS A 399 -4.63 1.03 2.39
N HIS A 400 -5.82 0.57 2.00
CA HIS A 400 -7.10 1.22 2.25
C HIS A 400 -7.14 2.67 1.75
N ALA A 401 -6.40 2.97 0.67
CA ALA A 401 -6.45 4.29 0.06
C ALA A 401 -7.84 4.54 -0.55
N MET A 402 -8.36 5.75 -0.40
CA MET A 402 -9.61 6.11 -1.05
C MET A 402 -9.39 6.36 -2.54
N PRO A 403 -10.28 5.88 -3.44
CA PRO A 403 -10.16 6.10 -4.88
C PRO A 403 -10.04 7.57 -5.27
N GLU A 404 -10.80 8.44 -4.61
CA GLU A 404 -10.82 9.90 -4.82
C GLU A 404 -9.47 10.53 -4.43
N ASP A 405 -8.92 10.13 -3.28
CA ASP A 405 -7.61 10.58 -2.82
C ASP A 405 -6.49 10.07 -3.74
N TYR A 406 -6.57 8.80 -4.15
CA TYR A 406 -5.60 8.23 -5.07
C TYR A 406 -5.65 8.92 -6.44
N ALA A 407 -6.84 9.23 -6.95
CA ALA A 407 -7.02 9.97 -8.19
C ALA A 407 -6.44 11.39 -8.09
N ALA A 408 -6.60 12.07 -6.96
CA ALA A 408 -6.00 13.39 -6.73
C ALA A 408 -4.46 13.34 -6.75
N LEU A 409 -3.85 12.30 -6.17
CA LEU A 409 -2.40 12.06 -6.29
C LEU A 409 -2.01 11.72 -7.74
N TYR A 410 -2.80 10.88 -8.41
CA TYR A 410 -2.53 10.42 -9.78
C TYR A 410 -2.41 11.58 -10.76
N ILE A 411 -3.31 12.56 -10.66
CA ILE A 411 -3.29 13.77 -11.49
C ILE A 411 -2.02 14.60 -11.22
N GLN A 412 -1.66 14.81 -9.95
CA GLN A 412 -0.47 15.57 -9.58
C GLN A 412 0.84 14.92 -10.06
N TRP A 413 0.91 13.59 -9.99
CA TRP A 413 2.05 12.83 -10.51
C TRP A 413 2.10 12.86 -12.03
N ALA A 414 0.96 12.66 -12.70
CA ALA A 414 0.88 12.74 -14.15
C ALA A 414 1.34 14.11 -14.67
N ASP A 415 0.90 15.20 -14.04
CA ASP A 415 1.33 16.56 -14.38
C ASP A 415 2.84 16.75 -14.22
N SER A 416 3.43 16.17 -13.17
CA SER A 416 4.88 16.27 -12.92
C SER A 416 5.70 15.42 -13.90
N LEU A 417 5.24 14.22 -14.22
CA LEU A 417 5.88 13.32 -15.18
C LEU A 417 5.78 13.84 -16.61
N HIS A 418 4.62 14.35 -17.03
CA HIS A 418 4.45 14.90 -18.39
C HIS A 418 5.15 16.24 -18.61
N LYS A 419 5.58 16.94 -17.54
CA LYS A 419 6.53 18.06 -17.65
C LYS A 419 7.94 17.59 -18.04
N VAL A 420 8.31 16.36 -17.70
CA VAL A 420 9.58 15.73 -18.11
C VAL A 420 9.47 15.27 -19.56
N ASP A 421 8.51 14.38 -19.85
CA ASP A 421 8.18 13.95 -21.21
C ASP A 421 6.66 13.78 -21.41
N PRO A 422 6.00 14.59 -22.25
CA PRO A 422 4.57 14.48 -22.52
C PRO A 422 4.17 13.22 -23.29
N LYS A 423 5.13 12.40 -23.75
CA LYS A 423 4.87 11.13 -24.45
C LYS A 423 4.84 9.91 -23.54
N LEU A 424 5.16 10.06 -22.25
CA LEU A 424 5.12 8.96 -21.29
C LEU A 424 3.74 8.32 -21.26
N LYS A 425 3.73 6.99 -21.36
CA LYS A 425 2.52 6.20 -21.16
C LYS A 425 2.40 5.89 -19.68
N LEU A 426 1.51 6.58 -19.01
CA LEU A 426 1.23 6.38 -17.58
C LEU A 426 0.16 5.30 -17.43
N GLY A 427 0.30 4.45 -16.42
CA GLY A 427 -0.64 3.37 -16.12
C GLY A 427 -0.62 3.01 -14.64
N GLY A 428 -1.21 1.88 -14.29
CA GLY A 428 -1.39 1.47 -12.90
C GLY A 428 -2.50 2.26 -12.18
N PRO A 429 -2.58 2.12 -10.84
CA PRO A 429 -1.74 1.26 -10.03
C PRO A 429 -2.01 -0.22 -10.31
N ILE A 430 -1.08 -1.09 -9.95
CA ILE A 430 -1.39 -2.51 -9.77
C ILE A 430 -2.21 -2.66 -8.48
N PHE A 431 -3.20 -3.57 -8.48
CA PHE A 431 -4.09 -3.85 -7.33
C PHE A 431 -3.79 -5.26 -6.78
N GLU A 432 -4.15 -5.56 -5.52
CA GLU A 432 -3.84 -6.84 -4.82
C GLU A 432 -4.43 -8.09 -5.51
N GLY A 433 -5.28 -7.90 -6.53
CA GLY A 433 -5.67 -8.97 -7.45
C GLY A 433 -7.01 -9.62 -7.13
N VAL A 434 -7.99 -8.85 -6.63
CA VAL A 434 -9.38 -9.32 -6.65
C VAL A 434 -9.94 -9.30 -8.07
N ASN A 435 -10.64 -10.37 -8.46
CA ASN A 435 -11.28 -10.49 -9.79
C ASN A 435 -12.66 -9.80 -9.84
N GLU A 436 -12.87 -8.80 -8.98
CA GLU A 436 -14.09 -8.00 -8.86
C GLU A 436 -13.70 -6.54 -8.59
N ASP A 437 -14.67 -5.62 -8.63
CA ASP A 437 -14.43 -4.22 -8.26
C ASP A 437 -14.04 -4.10 -6.79
N ILE A 438 -13.00 -3.30 -6.50
CA ILE A 438 -12.59 -2.95 -5.13
C ILE A 438 -13.75 -2.26 -4.41
N ARG A 439 -14.07 -2.73 -3.21
CA ARG A 439 -15.17 -2.20 -2.40
C ARG A 439 -14.64 -1.35 -1.26
N VAL A 440 -15.13 -0.12 -1.20
CA VAL A 440 -14.80 0.85 -0.15
C VAL A 440 -16.01 1.12 0.75
N TRP A 441 -15.85 1.97 1.77
CA TRP A 441 -16.99 2.37 2.60
C TRP A 441 -18.05 3.11 1.76
N PRO A 442 -19.35 2.93 2.02
CA PRO A 442 -20.41 3.60 1.24
C PRO A 442 -20.44 5.13 1.36
N ASP A 443 -19.80 5.68 2.40
CA ASP A 443 -19.74 7.10 2.75
C ASP A 443 -18.35 7.70 2.50
N SER A 444 -17.51 7.00 1.73
CA SER A 444 -16.20 7.50 1.32
C SER A 444 -16.28 8.74 0.46
#